data_AF-A0A7S2JSU8-F1
#
_entry.id   AF-A0A7S2JSU8-F1
#
_cell.length_a   1.000
_cell.length_b   1.000
_cell.length_c   1.000
_cell.angle_alpha   90.00
_cell.angle_beta   90.00
_cell.angle_gamma   90.00
#
_symmetry.space_group_name_H-M   'P 1'
#
loop_
_entity.id
_entity.type
_entity.pdbx_description
1 polymer ?
#
loop_
_entity_poly.entity_id
_entity_poly.type
_entity_poly.pdbx_seq_one_letter_code
_entity_poly.pdbx_strand_id
1 'polypeptide(L)'
;GAVAQSDGEWLVLDTIHQLDGLERLVVVAVGLDSVITGQEAGASAAASDATLETRSMLYRALTRAHLMVVVVNEFVRGGWLEFLGSVRLREDEGFDSRAAIRRCEAQAVEGVLRTELTQAVEAAAAA
;
A
#
# COMPACT_ATOMS: atom_id res chain seq x y z
N GLY A 1 22.91 9.08 2.45
CA GLY A 1 22.71 8.88 1.02
C GLY A 1 24.00 8.80 0.21
N ALA A 2 23.94 8.05 -0.90
CA ALA A 2 24.94 8.01 -1.95
C ALA A 2 24.36 8.66 -3.22
N VAL A 3 25.22 9.27 -4.04
CA VAL A 3 24.83 9.93 -5.29
C VAL A 3 25.63 9.32 -6.43
N ALA A 4 24.93 8.84 -7.46
CA ALA A 4 25.54 8.38 -8.71
C ALA A 4 25.23 9.39 -9.82
N GLN A 5 26.24 9.72 -10.63
CA GLN A 5 26.15 10.71 -11.70
C GLN A 5 26.61 10.13 -13.04
N SER A 6 25.82 10.34 -14.09
CA SER A 6 26.21 10.17 -15.50
C SER A 6 25.58 11.30 -16.33
N ASP A 7 26.38 12.00 -17.14
CA ASP A 7 25.96 13.03 -18.13
C ASP A 7 24.73 13.89 -17.79
N GLY A 8 24.68 14.41 -16.56
CA GLY A 8 23.67 15.39 -16.11
C GLY A 8 22.50 14.82 -15.31
N GLU A 9 22.39 13.50 -15.19
CA GLU A 9 21.34 12.85 -14.40
C GLU A 9 21.85 12.44 -13.02
N TRP A 10 21.01 12.65 -12.00
CA TRP A 10 21.33 12.41 -10.59
C TRP A 10 20.39 11.37 -10.02
N LEU A 11 20.94 10.23 -9.59
CA LEU A 11 20.20 9.26 -8.80
C LEU A 11 20.50 9.49 -7.31
N VAL A 12 19.45 9.77 -6.54
CA VAL A 12 19.55 9.95 -5.09
C VAL A 12 19.18 8.63 -4.42
N LEU A 13 20.14 8.04 -3.71
CA LEU A 13 19.98 6.79 -2.99
C LEU A 13 20.05 7.07 -1.50
N ASP A 14 18.98 6.81 -0.76
CA ASP A 14 18.98 6.94 0.69
C ASP A 14 18.00 5.98 1.36
N THR A 15 18.05 5.91 2.68
CA THR A 15 17.04 5.20 3.48
C THR A 15 15.72 5.97 3.46
N ILE A 16 14.61 5.27 3.67
CA ILE A 16 13.26 5.90 3.63
C ILE A 16 13.11 6.98 4.69
N HIS A 17 13.67 6.78 5.88
CA HIS A 17 13.65 7.79 6.95
C HIS A 17 14.31 9.11 6.51
N GLN A 18 15.35 9.04 5.68
CA GLN A 18 16.04 10.22 5.19
C GLN A 18 15.30 10.92 4.04
N LEU A 19 14.31 10.25 3.44
CA LEU A 19 13.44 10.77 2.39
C LEU A 19 12.13 11.34 2.94
N ASP A 20 12.01 11.50 4.25
CA ASP A 20 10.79 12.03 4.85
C ASP A 20 10.56 13.51 4.54
N GLY A 21 9.37 13.80 4.02
CA GLY A 21 9.01 15.13 3.52
C GLY A 21 9.64 15.47 2.16
N LEU A 22 10.40 14.56 1.56
CA LEU A 22 10.97 14.71 0.23
C LEU A 22 10.14 13.89 -0.77
N GLU A 23 9.70 14.55 -1.84
CA GLU A 23 8.94 13.93 -2.91
C GLU A 23 9.78 13.88 -4.19
N ARG A 24 9.53 12.88 -5.03
CA ARG A 24 10.24 12.64 -6.29
C ARG A 24 9.23 12.30 -7.38
N LEU A 25 9.58 12.60 -8.63
CA LEU A 25 8.73 12.26 -9.76
C LEU A 25 8.56 10.74 -9.89
N VAL A 26 9.67 10.00 -9.74
CA VAL A 26 9.72 8.53 -9.75
C VAL A 26 10.49 8.05 -8.54
N VAL A 27 10.01 6.99 -7.87
CA VAL A 27 10.67 6.35 -6.73
C VAL A 27 10.94 4.89 -7.04
N VAL A 28 12.16 4.43 -6.74
CA VAL A 28 12.53 3.02 -6.78
C VAL A 28 12.75 2.54 -5.35
N ALA A 29 11.81 1.75 -4.85
CA ALA A 29 11.83 1.20 -3.51
C ALA A 29 12.46 -0.21 -3.55
N VAL A 30 13.58 -0.42 -2.87
CA VAL A 30 14.35 -1.67 -2.96
C VAL A 30 14.38 -2.37 -1.61
N GLY A 31 14.08 -3.68 -1.60
CA GLY A 31 14.29 -4.54 -0.42
C GLY A 31 13.43 -4.19 0.78
N LEU A 32 12.17 -3.81 0.56
CA LEU A 32 11.27 -3.38 1.64
C LEU A 32 10.32 -4.48 2.13
N ASP A 33 10.30 -5.67 1.51
CA ASP A 33 9.39 -6.72 2.00
C ASP A 33 9.96 -7.35 3.27
N SER A 34 9.07 -7.86 4.09
CA SER A 34 9.41 -8.75 5.18
C SER A 34 8.28 -9.75 5.39
N VAL A 35 8.60 -10.88 6.02
CA VAL A 35 7.58 -11.80 6.50
C VAL A 35 6.67 -11.06 7.49
N ILE A 36 5.36 -11.26 7.37
CA ILE A 36 4.38 -10.73 8.31
C ILE A 36 4.44 -11.56 9.59
N THR A 37 5.02 -11.00 10.66
CA THR A 37 5.20 -11.69 11.95
C THR A 37 4.25 -11.11 12.99
N GLY A 38 3.01 -11.61 13.10
CA GLY A 38 2.09 -11.04 14.08
C GLY A 38 0.65 -11.54 14.07
N GLN A 39 0.32 -12.51 13.21
CA GLN A 39 -1.06 -13.04 13.11
C GLN A 39 -1.30 -14.28 13.99
N GLU A 40 -0.29 -14.78 14.70
CA GLU A 40 -0.45 -15.90 15.63
C GLU A 40 -0.82 -15.39 17.04
N ALA A 41 -1.83 -16.02 17.65
CA ALA A 41 -2.23 -15.77 19.03
C ALA A 41 -1.08 -16.17 19.99
N GLY A 42 -0.18 -15.21 20.26
CA GLY A 42 1.06 -15.44 21.02
C GLY A 42 2.29 -14.68 20.49
N ALA A 43 2.16 -13.94 19.39
CA ALA A 43 3.25 -13.11 18.88
C ALA A 43 3.69 -12.05 19.92
N SER A 44 5.01 -11.91 20.10
CA SER A 44 5.57 -10.90 21.01
C SER A 44 5.29 -9.49 20.50
N ALA A 45 5.19 -8.51 21.41
CA ALA A 45 5.00 -7.10 21.05
C ALA A 45 6.08 -6.59 20.05
N ALA A 46 7.30 -7.12 20.14
CA ALA A 46 8.38 -6.79 19.21
C ALA A 46 8.12 -7.31 17.78
N ALA A 47 7.48 -8.47 17.61
CA ALA A 47 7.11 -9.00 16.30
C ALA A 47 6.00 -8.16 15.63
N SER A 48 5.03 -7.69 16.43
CA SER A 48 4.02 -6.74 15.94
C SER A 48 4.64 -5.40 15.53
N ASP A 49 5.63 -4.88 16.27
CA ASP A 49 6.30 -3.62 15.93
C ASP A 49 7.06 -3.72 14.60
N ALA A 50 7.82 -4.79 14.37
CA ALA A 50 8.52 -5.01 13.11
C ALA A 50 7.56 -5.13 11.90
N THR A 51 6.40 -5.75 12.12
CA THR A 51 5.33 -5.84 11.11
C THR A 51 4.76 -4.45 10.78
N LEU A 52 4.52 -3.62 11.80
CA LEU A 52 4.04 -2.25 11.62
C LEU A 52 5.08 -1.36 10.95
N GLU A 53 6.36 -1.53 11.29
CA GLU A 53 7.48 -0.81 10.69
C GLU A 53 7.59 -1.10 9.19
N THR A 54 7.58 -2.38 8.79
CA THR A 54 7.65 -2.79 7.38
C THR A 54 6.51 -2.18 6.58
N ARG A 55 5.27 -2.27 7.10
CA ARG A 55 4.10 -1.66 6.48
C ARG A 55 4.26 -0.14 6.34
N SER A 56 4.72 0.52 7.40
CA SER A 56 4.97 1.97 7.41
C SER A 56 5.99 2.37 6.34
N MET A 57 7.09 1.61 6.23
CA MET A 57 8.15 1.85 5.25
C MET A 57 7.64 1.71 3.82
N LEU A 58 6.87 0.66 3.51
CA LEU A 58 6.22 0.49 2.21
C LEU A 58 5.32 1.70 1.89
N TYR A 59 4.42 2.10 2.78
CA TYR A 59 3.55 3.25 2.55
C TYR A 59 4.32 4.54 2.32
N ARG A 60 5.35 4.83 3.13
CA ARG A 60 6.18 6.03 2.98
C ARG A 60 6.89 6.03 1.65
N ALA A 61 7.51 4.93 1.25
CA ALA A 61 8.19 4.82 -0.03
C ALA A 61 7.24 5.04 -1.22
N LEU A 62 6.05 4.42 -1.18
CA LEU A 62 5.05 4.56 -2.25
C LEU A 62 4.55 6.00 -2.38
N THR A 63 4.29 6.67 -1.25
CA THR A 63 3.70 8.02 -1.21
C THR A 63 4.70 9.13 -1.51
N ARG A 64 6.01 8.84 -1.66
CA ARG A 64 7.00 9.83 -2.12
C ARG A 64 6.97 10.08 -3.62
N ALA A 65 6.33 9.21 -4.40
CA ALA A 65 6.28 9.34 -5.85
C ALA A 65 5.09 10.18 -6.33
N HIS A 66 5.33 11.11 -7.24
CA HIS A 66 4.25 11.85 -7.91
C HIS A 66 3.65 11.10 -9.11
N LEU A 67 4.47 10.35 -9.85
CA LEU A 67 4.05 9.75 -11.11
C LEU A 67 4.17 8.22 -11.11
N MET A 68 5.30 7.68 -10.64
CA MET A 68 5.51 6.23 -10.69
C MET A 68 6.34 5.71 -9.50
N VAL A 69 5.93 4.56 -8.99
CA VAL A 69 6.68 3.76 -8.03
C VAL A 69 7.10 2.46 -8.70
N VAL A 70 8.38 2.12 -8.57
CA VAL A 70 8.91 0.80 -8.91
C VAL A 70 9.35 0.14 -7.62
N VAL A 71 8.81 -1.03 -7.30
CA VAL A 71 9.24 -1.81 -6.14
C VAL A 71 10.09 -2.98 -6.62
N VAL A 72 11.31 -3.06 -6.13
CA VAL A 72 12.27 -4.13 -6.43
C VAL A 72 12.48 -4.94 -5.17
N ASN A 73 12.00 -6.18 -5.18
CA ASN A 73 12.06 -7.05 -4.02
C ASN A 73 12.41 -8.48 -4.41
N GLU A 74 12.99 -9.20 -3.47
CA GLU A 74 13.03 -10.67 -3.56
C GLU A 74 11.65 -11.26 -3.28
N PHE A 75 11.42 -12.50 -3.70
CA PHE A 75 10.18 -13.19 -3.38
C PHE A 75 10.19 -13.70 -1.93
N VAL A 76 9.46 -13.02 -1.05
CA VAL A 76 9.32 -13.38 0.37
C VAL A 76 7.99 -14.12 0.58
N ARG A 77 8.07 -15.40 0.96
CA ARG A 77 6.88 -16.19 1.32
C ARG A 77 6.29 -15.69 2.64
N GLY A 78 4.98 -15.48 2.68
CA GLY A 78 4.30 -14.81 3.79
C GLY A 78 4.63 -13.31 3.89
N GLY A 79 5.21 -12.73 2.83
CA GLY A 79 5.53 -11.31 2.75
C GLY A 79 4.33 -10.45 2.36
N TRP A 80 4.48 -9.13 2.50
CA TRP A 80 3.47 -8.16 2.13
C TRP A 80 3.17 -8.13 0.63
N LEU A 81 4.16 -8.46 -0.22
CA LEU A 81 4.00 -8.42 -1.67
C LEU A 81 3.74 -9.81 -2.30
N GLU A 82 3.69 -10.88 -1.51
CA GLU A 82 3.46 -12.25 -2.01
C GLU A 82 2.15 -12.34 -2.84
N PHE A 83 1.11 -11.61 -2.43
CA PHE A 83 -0.18 -11.61 -3.12
C PHE A 83 -0.08 -11.16 -4.59
N LEU A 84 0.88 -10.30 -4.95
CA LEU A 84 1.09 -9.85 -6.32
C LEU A 84 1.43 -11.03 -7.24
N GLY A 85 2.05 -12.08 -6.70
CA GLY A 85 2.30 -13.33 -7.42
C GLY A 85 1.03 -14.07 -7.85
N SER A 86 -0.10 -13.80 -7.19
CA SER A 86 -1.43 -14.36 -7.53
C SER A 86 -2.28 -13.43 -8.41
N VAL A 87 -1.86 -12.17 -8.58
CA VAL A 87 -2.57 -11.21 -9.45
C VAL A 87 -2.24 -11.54 -10.90
N ARG A 88 -3.28 -11.70 -11.72
CA ARG A 88 -3.18 -11.91 -13.18
C ARG A 88 -4.08 -10.92 -13.88
N LEU A 89 -3.62 -10.41 -15.02
CA LEU A 89 -4.47 -9.68 -15.93
C LEU A 89 -5.40 -10.69 -16.62
N ARG A 90 -6.67 -10.29 -16.79
CA ARG A 90 -7.61 -11.03 -17.62
C ARG A 90 -7.31 -10.71 -19.07
N GLU A 91 -6.86 -11.70 -19.82
CA GLU A 91 -6.50 -11.52 -21.25
C GLU A 91 -7.75 -11.39 -22.14
N ASP A 92 -8.87 -11.91 -21.67
CA ASP A 92 -10.17 -11.94 -22.31
C ASP A 92 -11.01 -10.67 -22.08
N GLU A 93 -10.59 -9.80 -21.16
CA GLU A 93 -11.31 -8.58 -20.79
C GLU A 93 -10.39 -7.35 -20.85
N GLY A 94 -10.70 -6.41 -21.77
CA GLY A 94 -10.06 -5.10 -21.80
C GLY A 94 -10.47 -4.24 -20.60
N PHE A 95 -9.59 -3.33 -20.18
CA PHE A 95 -9.92 -2.36 -19.14
C PHE A 95 -10.98 -1.35 -19.63
N ASP A 96 -12.21 -1.48 -19.14
CA ASP A 96 -13.27 -0.47 -19.32
C ASP A 96 -13.19 0.59 -18.22
N SER A 97 -12.68 1.76 -18.57
CA SER A 97 -12.53 2.91 -17.66
C SER A 97 -13.87 3.41 -17.11
N ARG A 98 -14.96 3.37 -17.89
CA ARG A 98 -16.30 3.81 -17.44
C ARG A 98 -16.91 2.82 -16.46
N ALA A 99 -16.71 1.52 -16.68
CA ALA A 99 -17.12 0.49 -15.72
C ALA A 99 -16.26 0.54 -14.45
N ALA A 100 -14.96 0.79 -14.55
CA ALA A 100 -14.07 0.94 -13.40
C ALA A 100 -14.46 2.13 -12.52
N ILE A 101 -14.71 3.32 -13.10
CA ILE A 101 -15.17 4.50 -12.35
C ILE A 101 -16.49 4.22 -11.64
N ARG A 102 -17.47 3.63 -12.33
CA ARG A 102 -18.76 3.24 -11.72
C ARG A 102 -18.59 2.25 -10.56
N ARG A 103 -17.62 1.34 -10.62
CA ARG A 103 -17.31 0.42 -9.51
C ARG A 103 -16.74 1.16 -8.30
N CYS A 104 -15.84 2.13 -8.51
CA CYS A 104 -15.32 2.97 -7.44
C CYS A 104 -16.42 3.81 -6.77
N GLU A 105 -17.35 4.35 -7.56
CA GLU A 105 -18.53 5.08 -7.05
C GLU A 105 -19.50 4.16 -6.30
N ALA A 106 -19.72 2.94 -6.80
CA ALA A 106 -20.67 1.99 -6.21
C ALA A 106 -20.16 1.28 -4.95
N GLN A 107 -18.85 1.10 -4.78
CA GLN A 107 -18.28 0.37 -3.64
C GLN A 107 -17.92 1.22 -2.43
N ALA A 108 -18.05 2.54 -2.51
CA ALA A 108 -17.54 3.41 -1.46
C ALA A 108 -18.56 3.63 -0.33
N VAL A 109 -18.78 2.62 0.53
CA VAL A 109 -19.15 2.81 1.96
C VAL A 109 -20.56 3.40 2.23
N GLU A 110 -21.19 4.10 1.28
CA GLU A 110 -22.44 4.84 1.46
C GLU A 110 -23.64 3.93 1.71
N GLY A 111 -23.73 2.78 1.02
CA GLY A 111 -24.81 1.82 1.24
C GLY A 111 -24.76 1.18 2.64
N VAL A 112 -23.57 0.84 3.10
CA VAL A 112 -23.34 0.24 4.42
C VAL A 112 -23.58 1.29 5.52
N LEU A 113 -22.98 2.48 5.39
CA LEU A 113 -23.21 3.61 6.31
C LEU A 113 -24.68 4.02 6.38
N ARG A 114 -25.38 4.09 5.25
CA ARG A 114 -26.81 4.46 5.24
C ARG A 114 -27.64 3.44 6.01
N THR A 115 -27.31 2.15 5.87
CA THR A 115 -28.01 1.07 6.58
C THR A 115 -27.71 1.11 8.08
N GLU A 116 -26.44 1.27 8.47
CA GLU A 116 -26.04 1.40 9.87
C GLU A 116 -26.62 2.66 10.53
N LEU A 117 -26.66 3.78 9.82
CA LEU A 117 -27.24 5.04 10.29
C LEU A 117 -28.75 4.92 10.48
N THR A 118 -29.47 4.28 9.54
CA THR A 118 -30.91 4.04 9.67
C THR A 118 -31.21 3.16 10.89
N GLN A 119 -30.45 2.08 11.10
CA GLN A 119 -30.62 1.20 12.26
C GLN A 119 -30.37 1.92 13.60
N ALA A 120 -29.35 2.78 13.66
CA ALA A 120 -29.04 3.56 14.86
C ALA A 120 -30.14 4.58 15.20
N VAL A 121 -30.72 5.24 14.18
CA VAL A 121 -31.82 6.21 14.37
C VAL A 121 -33.10 5.51 14.82
N GLU A 122 -33.42 4.35 14.25
CA GLU A 122 -34.59 3.55 14.67
C GLU A 122 -34.45 3.05 16.11
N ALA A 123 -33.26 2.58 16.51
CA ALA A 123 -32.98 2.15 17.87
C ALA A 123 -33.09 3.31 18.89
N ALA A 124 -32.67 4.53 18.51
CA ALA A 124 -32.80 5.72 19.35
C ALA A 124 -34.24 6.23 19.46
N ALA A 125 -35.07 6.03 18.42
CA ALA A 125 -36.49 6.41 18.44
C ALA A 125 -37.37 5.41 19.20
N ALA A 126 -36.89 4.20 19.43
CA ALA A 126 -37.58 3.13 20.15
C ALA A 126 -37.25 3.08 21.67
N ALA A 127 -36.36 3.96 22.15
CA ALA A 127 -35.98 4.11 23.56
C ALA A 127 -36.69 5.32 24.19
#